data_AF-C1K5F5-F1
#
_entry.id   AF-C1K5F5-F1
#
_cell.length_a   1.000
_cell.length_b   1.000
_cell.length_c   1.000
_cell.angle_alpha   90.00
_cell.angle_beta   90.00
_cell.angle_gamma   90.00
#
_symmetry.space_group_name_H-M   'P 1'
#
loop_
_entity.id
_entity.type
_entity.pdbx_description
1 polymer ?
#
loop_
_entity_poly.entity_id
_entity_poly.type
_entity_poly.pdbx_seq_one_letter_code
_entity_poly.pdbx_strand_id
1 'polypeptide(L)'
;QLAIVIGILIAQVLGLESMLGTTTLWPLLLGITVLPALLQLVLLPFCPESPRYLYIIRNLEGPARKSLKRLTGWADVSGALAELKEEKRKLERERPLSLLQLLGSRTHRQPLVIAVVLQLSQQLSGINAVFYYSTSIFETAGVGQPAYATIGAGVVNTVFTLVS
;
A
#
# COMPACT_ATOMS: atom_id res chain seq x y z
N GLN A 1 1.46 3.22 -3.95
CA GLN A 1 2.32 4.21 -3.28
C GLN A 1 1.67 5.59 -3.19
N LEU A 2 1.06 6.11 -4.27
CA LEU A 2 0.44 7.44 -4.26
C LEU A 2 -0.51 7.71 -3.07
N ALA A 3 -1.43 6.78 -2.77
CA ALA A 3 -2.35 6.93 -1.63
C ALA A 3 -1.63 7.04 -0.27
N ILE A 4 -0.48 6.35 -0.11
CA ILE A 4 0.32 6.41 1.13
C ILE A 4 0.92 7.80 1.26
N VAL A 5 1.52 8.32 0.19
CA VAL A 5 2.19 9.62 0.20
C VAL A 5 1.18 10.76 0.37
N ILE A 6 0.02 10.68 -0.27
CA ILE A 6 -1.10 11.61 -0.06
C ILE A 6 -1.57 11.54 1.40
N GLY A 7 -1.71 10.35 1.98
CA GLY A 7 -2.08 10.18 3.38
C GLY A 7 -1.08 10.84 4.34
N ILE A 8 0.22 10.68 4.09
CA ILE A 8 1.28 11.35 4.87
C ILE A 8 1.16 12.87 4.73
N LEU A 9 0.98 13.39 3.52
CA LEU A 9 0.84 14.83 3.28
C LEU A 9 -0.38 15.41 4.02
N ILE A 10 -1.53 14.73 3.94
CA ILE A 10 -2.74 15.13 4.67
C ILE A 10 -2.47 15.14 6.19
N ALA A 11 -1.80 14.12 6.71
CA ALA A 11 -1.45 14.06 8.12
C ALA A 11 -0.52 15.20 8.55
N GLN A 12 0.47 15.55 7.72
CA GLN A 12 1.38 16.67 7.97
C GLN A 12 0.64 18.03 7.97
N VAL A 13 -0.32 18.23 7.06
CA VAL A 13 -1.13 19.45 6.99
C VAL A 13 -2.06 19.55 8.21
N LEU A 14 -2.74 18.46 8.57
CA LEU A 14 -3.64 18.44 9.74
C LEU A 14 -2.86 18.56 11.06
N GLY A 15 -1.61 18.12 11.08
CA GLY A 15 -0.70 18.20 12.23
C GLY A 15 -0.14 19.60 12.52
N LEU A 16 -0.47 20.62 11.73
CA LEU A 16 -0.12 22.01 12.04
C LEU A 16 -0.79 22.49 13.34
N GLU A 17 -0.08 23.32 14.11
CA GLU A 17 -0.63 23.96 15.32
C GLU A 17 -1.85 24.84 15.02
N SER A 18 -1.96 25.40 13.81
CA SER A 18 -3.12 26.16 13.35
C SER A 18 -4.35 25.30 13.04
N MET A 19 -4.20 23.98 12.99
CA MET A 19 -5.24 23.00 12.67
C MET A 19 -5.54 22.12 13.89
N LEU A 20 -5.05 20.86 13.89
CA LEU A 20 -5.35 19.86 14.92
C LEU A 20 -4.11 19.48 15.74
N GLY A 21 -2.93 20.04 15.42
CA GLY A 21 -1.68 19.80 16.13
C GLY A 21 -1.54 20.53 17.46
N THR A 22 -2.65 20.90 18.12
CA THR A 22 -2.63 21.61 19.41
C THR A 22 -2.62 20.62 20.59
N THR A 23 -2.22 21.09 21.78
CA THR A 23 -2.18 20.28 23.02
C THR A 23 -3.52 19.69 23.43
N THR A 24 -4.63 20.25 22.93
CA THR A 24 -5.99 19.77 23.21
C THR A 24 -6.59 18.95 22.08
N LEU A 25 -6.20 19.18 20.82
CA LEU A 25 -6.81 18.55 19.63
C LEU A 25 -5.99 17.39 19.04
N TRP A 26 -4.77 17.12 19.53
CA TRP A 26 -3.97 15.99 19.06
C TRP A 26 -4.69 14.61 19.13
N PRO A 27 -5.59 14.30 20.09
CA PRO A 27 -6.31 13.03 20.07
C PRO A 27 -7.29 12.96 18.88
N LEU A 28 -7.85 14.10 18.47
CA LEU A 28 -8.74 14.19 17.31
C LEU A 28 -7.97 13.96 16.00
N LEU A 29 -6.73 14.47 15.92
CA LEU A 29 -5.83 14.22 14.79
C LEU A 29 -5.60 12.71 14.59
N LEU A 30 -5.40 11.95 15.66
CA LEU A 30 -5.25 10.48 15.58
C LEU A 30 -6.60 9.80 15.29
N GLY A 31 -7.68 10.31 15.89
CA GLY A 31 -9.04 9.78 15.73
C GLY A 31 -9.63 9.95 14.33
N ILE A 32 -9.13 10.89 13.52
CA ILE A 32 -9.65 11.11 12.16
C ILE A 32 -9.48 9.88 11.25
N THR A 33 -8.56 8.97 11.59
CA THR A 33 -8.35 7.68 10.90
C THR A 33 -9.58 6.77 10.95
N VAL A 34 -10.51 7.00 11.88
CA VAL A 34 -11.79 6.29 11.94
C VAL A 34 -12.66 6.61 10.72
N LEU A 35 -12.59 7.82 10.17
CA LEU A 35 -13.38 8.23 9.00
C LEU A 35 -13.09 7.35 7.76
N PRO A 36 -11.84 7.22 7.27
CA PRO A 36 -11.55 6.34 6.15
C PRO A 36 -11.81 4.86 6.48
N ALA A 37 -11.65 4.43 7.73
CA ALA A 37 -11.97 3.05 8.14
C ALA A 37 -13.48 2.75 8.03
N LEU A 38 -14.34 3.66 8.50
CA LEU A 38 -15.80 3.54 8.35
C LEU A 38 -16.21 3.61 6.88
N LEU A 39 -15.62 4.53 6.11
CA LEU A 39 -15.85 4.60 4.66
C LEU A 39 -15.47 3.28 3.98
N GLN A 40 -14.33 2.70 4.32
CA GLN A 40 -13.90 1.41 3.80
C GLN A 40 -14.87 0.29 4.21
N LEU A 41 -15.36 0.27 5.45
CA LEU A 41 -16.33 -0.73 5.91
C LEU A 41 -17.65 -0.66 5.13
N VAL A 42 -18.12 0.55 4.82
CA VAL A 42 -19.33 0.75 4.02
C VAL A 42 -19.09 0.40 2.55
N LEU A 43 -17.91 0.71 1.99
CA LEU A 43 -17.62 0.48 0.57
C LEU A 43 -17.24 -0.97 0.24
N LEU A 44 -16.60 -1.69 1.17
CA LEU A 44 -16.12 -3.06 0.94
C LEU A 44 -17.21 -4.03 0.45
N PRO A 45 -18.44 -4.06 1.01
CA PRO A 45 -19.52 -4.90 0.50
C PRO A 45 -19.91 -4.62 -0.96
N PHE A 46 -19.67 -3.41 -1.45
CA PHE A 46 -19.94 -3.05 -2.84
C PHE A 46 -18.82 -3.48 -3.79
N CYS A 47 -17.60 -3.72 -3.30
CA CYS A 47 -16.49 -4.17 -4.13
C CYS A 47 -16.68 -5.64 -4.56
N PRO A 48 -16.38 -6.00 -5.82
CA PRO A 48 -16.36 -7.40 -6.22
C PRO A 48 -15.23 -8.15 -5.50
N GLU A 49 -15.54 -9.35 -5.01
CA GLU A 49 -14.55 -10.28 -4.45
C GLU A 49 -13.51 -10.68 -5.52
N SER A 50 -12.26 -10.93 -5.14
CA SER A 50 -11.19 -11.20 -6.11
C SER A 50 -11.53 -12.42 -7.01
N PRO A 51 -11.57 -12.25 -8.35
CA PRO A 51 -11.83 -13.36 -9.29
C PRO A 51 -10.83 -14.51 -9.12
N ARG A 52 -9.57 -14.17 -8.83
CA ARG A 52 -8.48 -15.13 -8.56
C ARG A 52 -8.74 -15.93 -7.29
N TYR A 53 -9.17 -15.27 -6.22
CA TYR A 53 -9.53 -15.95 -4.96
C TYR A 53 -10.73 -16.90 -5.17
N LEU A 54 -11.79 -16.42 -5.83
CA LEU A 54 -12.99 -17.23 -6.11
C LEU A 54 -12.66 -18.45 -6.97
N TYR A 55 -11.79 -18.31 -7.97
CA TYR A 55 -11.46 -19.40 -8.88
C TYR A 55 -10.43 -20.38 -8.31
N ILE A 56 -9.28 -19.88 -7.86
CA ILE A 56 -8.14 -20.70 -7.47
C ILE A 56 -8.36 -21.34 -6.10
N ILE A 57 -8.83 -20.56 -5.12
CA ILE A 57 -8.96 -21.01 -3.73
C ILE A 57 -10.33 -21.63 -3.47
N ARG A 58 -11.42 -21.02 -3.96
CA ARG A 58 -12.79 -21.49 -3.72
C ARG A 58 -13.30 -22.47 -4.78
N ASN A 59 -12.62 -22.61 -5.92
CA ASN A 59 -13.02 -23.46 -7.04
C ASN A 59 -14.40 -23.11 -7.63
N LEU A 60 -14.78 -21.83 -7.60
CA LEU A 60 -16.08 -21.32 -8.04
C LEU A 60 -15.96 -20.56 -9.38
N GLU A 61 -16.11 -21.25 -10.50
CA GLU A 61 -15.97 -20.65 -11.83
C GLU A 61 -17.05 -19.62 -12.18
N GLY A 62 -18.32 -19.91 -11.88
CA GLY A 62 -19.43 -18.98 -12.15
C GLY A 62 -19.28 -17.63 -11.43
N PRO A 63 -19.10 -17.62 -10.10
CA PRO A 63 -18.82 -16.42 -9.33
C PRO A 63 -17.55 -15.69 -9.78
N ALA A 64 -16.47 -16.41 -10.09
CA ALA A 64 -15.25 -15.80 -10.61
C ALA A 64 -15.50 -15.07 -11.94
N ARG A 65 -16.24 -15.69 -12.87
CA ARG A 65 -16.63 -15.07 -14.15
C ARG A 65 -17.47 -13.82 -13.94
N LYS A 66 -18.43 -13.86 -13.01
CA LYS A 66 -19.28 -12.69 -12.67
C LYS A 66 -18.45 -11.55 -12.09
N SER A 67 -17.52 -11.87 -11.18
CA SER A 67 -16.61 -10.88 -10.60
C SER A 67 -15.69 -10.27 -11.67
N LEU A 68 -15.14 -11.10 -12.55
CA LEU A 68 -14.26 -10.66 -13.64
C LEU A 68 -14.98 -9.71 -14.62
N LYS A 69 -16.23 -10.03 -14.99
CA LYS A 69 -17.09 -9.13 -15.79
C LYS A 69 -17.35 -7.80 -15.10
N ARG A 70 -17.57 -7.81 -13.78
CA ARG A 70 -17.80 -6.59 -12.99
C ARG A 70 -16.53 -5.74 -12.87
N LEU A 71 -15.37 -6.37 -12.80
CA LEU A 71 -14.07 -5.69 -12.68
C LEU A 71 -13.58 -5.10 -14.01
N THR A 72 -13.71 -5.84 -15.12
CA THR A 72 -13.23 -5.37 -16.44
C THR A 72 -14.28 -4.58 -17.22
N GLY A 73 -15.56 -4.75 -16.89
CA GLY A 73 -16.68 -4.19 -17.64
C GLY A 73 -16.93 -4.87 -19.00
N TRP A 74 -16.18 -5.92 -19.35
CA TRP A 74 -16.29 -6.59 -20.63
C TRP A 74 -17.38 -7.66 -20.64
N ALA A 75 -18.11 -7.77 -21.75
CA ALA A 75 -19.13 -8.81 -21.94
C ALA A 75 -18.48 -10.20 -22.06
N ASP A 76 -17.35 -10.27 -22.77
CA ASP A 76 -16.52 -11.46 -22.88
C ASP A 76 -15.27 -11.37 -21.99
N VAL A 77 -15.12 -12.37 -21.14
CA VAL A 77 -14.00 -12.52 -20.20
C VAL A 77 -13.35 -13.90 -20.32
N SER A 78 -13.64 -14.60 -21.42
CA SER A 78 -13.21 -16.00 -21.62
C SER A 78 -11.68 -16.12 -21.67
N GLY A 79 -10.99 -15.14 -22.24
CA GLY A 79 -9.52 -15.09 -22.25
C GLY A 79 -8.92 -14.96 -20.84
N ALA A 80 -9.35 -13.96 -20.07
CA ALA A 80 -8.89 -13.77 -18.69
C ALA A 80 -9.27 -14.94 -17.76
N LEU A 81 -10.41 -15.61 -18.02
CA LEU A 81 -10.78 -16.83 -17.32
C LEU A 81 -9.88 -18.03 -17.70
N ALA A 82 -9.43 -18.10 -18.97
CA ALA A 82 -8.48 -19.11 -19.42
C ALA A 82 -7.09 -18.91 -18.79
N GLU A 83 -6.65 -17.66 -18.60
CA GLU A 83 -5.42 -17.36 -17.86
C GLU A 83 -5.49 -17.83 -16.40
N LEU A 84 -6.61 -17.56 -15.71
CA LEU A 84 -6.83 -18.05 -14.34
C LEU A 84 -6.86 -19.58 -14.25
N LYS A 85 -7.40 -20.25 -15.28
CA LYS A 85 -7.39 -21.71 -15.42
C LYS A 85 -5.96 -22.25 -15.53
N GLU A 86 -5.15 -21.63 -16.36
CA GLU A 86 -3.75 -22.02 -16.53
C GLU A 86 -2.92 -21.75 -15.28
N GLU A 87 -3.14 -20.61 -14.61
CA GLU A 87 -2.50 -20.30 -13.34
C GLU A 87 -2.82 -21.37 -12.28
N LYS A 88 -4.10 -21.74 -12.14
CA LYS A 88 -4.52 -22.80 -11.22
C LYS A 88 -3.81 -24.12 -11.50
N ARG A 89 -3.72 -24.53 -12.77
CA ARG A 89 -3.01 -25.76 -13.18
C ARG A 89 -1.52 -25.72 -12.84
N LYS A 90 -0.88 -24.57 -12.96
CA LYS A 90 0.54 -24.39 -12.56
C LYS A 90 0.68 -24.51 -11.05
N LEU A 91 -0.19 -23.84 -10.29
CA LEU A 91 -0.19 -23.90 -8.82
C LEU A 91 -0.52 -25.30 -8.27
N GLU A 92 -1.35 -26.09 -8.96
CA GLU A 92 -1.61 -27.49 -8.56
C GLU A 92 -0.42 -28.42 -8.82
N ARG A 93 0.42 -28.08 -9.81
CA ARG A 93 1.67 -28.81 -10.11
C ARG A 93 2.81 -28.44 -9.17
N GLU A 94 2.80 -27.22 -8.65
CA GLU A 94 3.81 -26.71 -7.73
C GLU A 94 3.37 -26.91 -6.27
N ARG A 95 4.19 -27.57 -5.44
CA ARG A 95 3.87 -27.68 -4.01
C ARG A 95 4.04 -26.30 -3.35
N PRO A 96 3.10 -25.84 -2.51
CA PRO A 96 3.28 -24.60 -1.77
C PRO A 96 4.54 -24.70 -0.91
N LEU A 97 5.48 -23.79 -1.12
CA LEU A 97 6.73 -23.75 -0.36
C LEU A 97 6.46 -23.08 0.99
N SER A 98 6.87 -23.74 2.06
CA SER A 98 6.95 -23.12 3.38
C SER A 98 8.06 -22.04 3.42
N LEU A 99 7.93 -21.04 4.29
CA LEU A 99 8.95 -19.99 4.47
C LEU A 99 10.35 -20.58 4.75
N LEU A 100 10.42 -21.65 5.54
CA LEU A 100 11.67 -22.37 5.83
C LEU A 100 12.24 -23.07 4.58
N GLN A 101 11.37 -23.57 3.70
CA GLN A 101 11.76 -24.20 2.44
C GLN A 101 12.21 -23.16 1.41
N LEU A 102 11.58 -21.97 1.39
CA LEU A 102 12.01 -20.83 0.58
C LEU A 102 13.45 -20.40 0.92
N LEU A 103 13.77 -20.27 2.21
CA LEU A 103 15.13 -19.96 2.68
C LEU A 103 16.14 -21.08 2.35
N GLY A 104 15.70 -22.34 2.40
CA GLY A 104 16.52 -23.51 2.06
C GLY A 104 16.76 -23.69 0.56
N SER A 105 15.82 -23.28 -0.29
CA SER A 105 15.80 -23.59 -1.72
C SER A 105 16.86 -22.83 -2.52
N ARG A 106 17.76 -23.54 -3.21
CA ARG A 106 18.86 -22.94 -3.99
C ARG A 106 18.36 -22.08 -5.16
N THR A 107 17.21 -22.43 -5.72
CA THR A 107 16.57 -21.74 -6.85
C THR A 107 15.98 -20.37 -6.46
N HIS A 108 15.46 -20.21 -5.24
CA HIS A 108 14.83 -18.95 -4.81
C HIS A 108 15.75 -18.04 -3.99
N ARG A 109 17.01 -18.44 -3.71
CA ARG A 109 17.95 -17.62 -2.92
C ARG A 109 18.25 -16.27 -3.57
N GLN A 110 18.52 -16.24 -4.87
CA GLN A 110 18.84 -14.98 -5.56
C GLN A 110 17.66 -14.00 -5.55
N PRO A 111 16.43 -14.39 -5.96
CA PRO A 111 15.25 -13.53 -5.82
C PRO A 111 14.99 -13.08 -4.38
N LEU A 112 15.17 -13.97 -3.40
CA LEU A 112 14.95 -13.64 -1.99
C LEU A 112 15.99 -12.65 -1.46
N VAL A 113 17.28 -12.81 -1.80
CA VAL A 113 18.33 -11.86 -1.45
C VAL A 113 18.05 -10.49 -2.08
N ILE A 114 17.66 -10.45 -3.36
CA ILE A 114 17.30 -9.20 -4.03
C ILE A 114 16.12 -8.53 -3.31
N ALA A 115 15.06 -9.26 -3.00
CA ALA A 115 13.90 -8.72 -2.28
C ALA A 115 14.27 -8.17 -0.90
N VAL A 116 15.11 -8.89 -0.14
CA VAL A 116 15.59 -8.45 1.18
C VAL A 116 16.46 -7.21 1.06
N VAL A 117 17.43 -7.19 0.13
CA VAL A 117 18.32 -6.05 -0.07
C VAL A 117 17.55 -4.82 -0.55
N LEU A 118 16.56 -4.98 -1.43
CA LEU A 118 15.67 -3.88 -1.86
C LEU A 118 14.84 -3.33 -0.69
N GLN A 119 14.32 -4.20 0.18
CA GLN A 119 13.54 -3.75 1.33
C GLN A 119 14.42 -3.05 2.38
N LEU A 120 15.64 -3.57 2.59
CA LEU A 120 16.63 -2.95 3.48
C LEU A 120 17.11 -1.62 2.92
N SER A 121 17.44 -1.52 1.63
CA SER A 121 17.88 -0.27 1.02
C SER A 121 16.80 0.80 1.10
N GLN A 122 15.52 0.42 0.94
CA GLN A 122 14.40 1.35 1.13
C GLN A 122 14.35 1.91 2.56
N GLN A 123 14.48 1.08 3.60
CA GLN A 123 14.38 1.53 5.00
C GLN A 123 15.67 2.25 5.47
N LEU A 124 16.84 1.71 5.11
CA LEU A 124 18.15 2.24 5.47
C LEU A 124 18.53 3.52 4.71
N SER A 125 17.77 3.89 3.68
CA SER A 125 17.87 5.21 3.05
C SER A 125 17.61 6.37 4.03
N GLY A 126 17.01 6.09 5.19
CA GLY A 126 16.69 7.09 6.21
C GLY A 126 15.37 7.83 5.93
N ILE A 127 14.58 7.39 4.96
CA ILE A 127 13.33 8.06 4.59
C ILE A 127 12.35 8.18 5.77
N ASN A 128 12.29 7.19 6.65
CA ASN A 128 11.45 7.26 7.85
C ASN A 128 11.95 8.33 8.84
N ALA A 129 13.27 8.52 8.96
CA ALA A 129 13.82 9.55 9.82
C ALA A 129 13.40 10.95 9.32
N VAL A 130 13.38 11.15 7.99
CA VAL A 130 12.84 12.37 7.39
C VAL A 130 11.35 12.51 7.69
N PHE A 131 10.54 11.47 7.51
CA PHE A 131 9.10 11.56 7.77
C PHE A 131 8.76 11.87 9.24
N TYR A 132 9.44 11.24 10.20
CA TYR A 132 9.13 11.40 11.62
C TYR A 132 9.79 12.63 12.25
N TYR A 133 11.01 12.97 11.83
CA TYR A 133 11.82 13.99 12.51
C TYR A 133 12.11 15.22 11.66
N SER A 134 11.58 15.33 10.43
CA SER A 134 11.80 16.51 9.56
C SER A 134 11.56 17.84 10.28
N THR A 135 10.49 17.96 11.06
CA THR A 135 10.17 19.21 11.76
C THR A 135 11.26 19.56 12.78
N SER A 136 11.72 18.58 13.56
CA SER A 136 12.82 18.76 14.52
C SER A 136 14.18 19.00 13.85
N ILE A 137 14.44 18.36 12.70
CA ILE A 137 15.65 18.58 11.90
C ILE A 137 15.67 20.00 11.35
N PHE A 138 14.56 20.47 10.77
CA PHE A 138 14.45 21.84 10.24
C PHE A 138 14.53 22.89 11.35
N GLU A 139 13.95 22.61 12.52
CA GLU A 139 14.07 23.46 13.71
C GLU A 139 15.53 23.58 14.17
N THR A 140 16.23 22.45 14.29
CA THR A 140 17.66 22.42 14.67
C THR A 140 18.54 23.11 13.62
N ALA A 141 18.13 23.10 12.35
CA ALA A 141 18.81 23.80 11.26
C ALA A 141 18.52 25.33 11.24
N GLY A 142 17.70 25.86 12.16
CA GLY A 142 17.39 27.28 12.25
C GLY A 142 16.33 27.76 11.26
N VAL A 143 15.51 26.86 10.71
CA VAL A 143 14.40 27.24 9.81
C VAL A 143 13.31 27.92 10.66
N GLY A 144 12.95 29.16 10.33
CA GLY A 144 11.97 29.93 11.12
C GLY A 144 10.56 29.33 11.14
N GLN A 145 10.21 28.48 10.17
CA GLN A 145 8.91 27.80 10.07
C GLN A 145 9.08 26.30 9.71
N PRO A 146 9.54 25.46 10.64
CA PRO A 146 9.92 24.06 10.36
C PRO A 146 8.77 23.20 9.83
N ALA A 147 7.54 23.42 10.32
CA ALA A 147 6.37 22.64 9.92
C ALA A 147 5.99 22.84 8.45
N TYR A 148 6.14 24.07 7.92
CA TYR A 148 5.90 24.36 6.51
C TYR A 148 6.97 23.74 5.61
N ALA A 149 8.23 23.69 6.07
CA ALA A 149 9.30 22.99 5.36
C ALA A 149 9.04 21.47 5.29
N THR A 150 8.53 20.86 6.37
CA THR A 150 8.08 19.46 6.38
C THR A 150 6.97 19.20 5.36
N ILE A 151 5.95 20.06 5.28
CA ILE A 151 4.89 19.95 4.28
C ILE A 151 5.46 20.10 2.87
N GLY A 152 6.39 21.04 2.65
CA GLY A 152 7.08 21.21 1.38
C GLY A 152 7.81 19.93 0.92
N ALA A 153 8.51 19.26 1.83
CA ALA A 153 9.14 17.97 1.56
C ALA A 153 8.09 16.89 1.21
N GLY A 154 6.95 16.88 1.90
CA GLY A 154 5.81 16.00 1.58
C GLY A 154 5.23 16.25 0.18
N VAL A 155 5.10 17.51 -0.23
CA VAL A 155 4.64 17.89 -1.57
C VAL A 155 5.63 17.42 -2.63
N VAL A 156 6.92 17.66 -2.45
CA VAL A 156 7.97 17.18 -3.38
C VAL A 156 7.89 15.66 -3.53
N ASN A 157 7.76 14.93 -2.42
CA ASN A 157 7.61 13.47 -2.45
C ASN A 157 6.34 13.02 -3.20
N THR A 158 5.23 13.74 -3.04
CA THR A 158 3.97 13.45 -3.73
C THR A 158 4.12 13.65 -5.24
N VAL A 159 4.74 14.75 -5.66
CA VAL A 159 4.98 15.06 -7.07
C VAL A 159 5.90 14.02 -7.71
N PHE A 160 7.01 13.66 -7.06
CA PHE A 160 7.90 12.62 -7.57
C PHE A 160 7.22 11.25 -7.70
N THR A 161 6.35 10.91 -6.75
CA THR A 161 5.56 9.66 -6.78
C THR A 161 4.48 9.67 -7.85
N LEU A 162 3.98 10.85 -8.25
CA LEU A 162 3.00 10.99 -9.33
C LEU A 162 3.66 10.89 -10.72
N VAL A 163 4.90 11.35 -10.84
CA VAL A 163 5.64 11.40 -12.11
C VAL A 163 6.40 10.09 -12.41
N SER A 164 6.89 9.39 -11.38
CA SER A 164 7.48 8.04 -11.51
C SER A 164 6.42 6.98 -11.81
#